data_AF-A0A0Q8ZS93-F1
#
_entry.id   AF-A0A0Q8ZS93-F1
#
_cell.length_a   1.000
_cell.length_b   1.000
_cell.length_c   1.000
_cell.angle_alpha   90.00
_cell.angle_beta   90.00
_cell.angle_gamma   90.00
#
_symmetry.space_group_name_H-M   'P 1'
#
loop_
_entity.id
_entity.type
_entity.pdbx_description
1 polymer ?
#
loop_
_entity_poly.entity_id
_entity_poly.type
_entity_poly.pdbx_seq_one_letter_code
_entity_poly.pdbx_strand_id
1 'polypeptide(L)'
;MSGTVLAWSPPELDIIDRAVATADRAEDVRGLYDVERAGEARMTVLVKLSAEARALDKQVVDLVSRLEFGVGRPKSARHVKAGIARHALKAVKAVN
;
A
#
# COMPACT_ATOMS: atom_id res chain seq x y z
N MET A 1 -21.72 -6.04 18.92
CA MET A 1 -20.48 -5.97 18.11
C MET A 1 -20.06 -4.51 18.05
N SER A 2 -18.99 -4.13 18.75
CA SER A 2 -18.45 -2.76 18.69
C SER A 2 -17.47 -2.69 17.52
N GLY A 3 -17.86 -2.08 16.41
CA GLY A 3 -16.94 -1.81 15.30
C GLY A 3 -16.09 -0.59 15.61
N THR A 4 -14.78 -0.75 15.73
CA THR A 4 -13.83 0.38 15.78
C THR A 4 -13.59 0.90 14.37
N VAL A 5 -13.70 2.22 14.19
CA VAL A 5 -13.35 2.89 12.93
C VAL A 5 -11.85 2.73 12.68
N LEU A 6 -11.47 2.22 11.52
CA LEU A 6 -10.08 2.19 11.06
C LEU A 6 -9.62 3.62 10.77
N ALA A 7 -8.65 4.09 11.55
CA ALA A 7 -7.96 5.36 11.31
C ALA A 7 -6.64 5.07 10.60
N TRP A 8 -6.55 5.46 9.34
CA TRP A 8 -5.33 5.32 8.53
C TRP A 8 -4.34 6.44 8.84
N SER A 9 -3.06 6.09 8.93
CA SER A 9 -2.00 7.09 9.00
C SER A 9 -1.80 7.78 7.64
N PRO A 10 -1.21 8.99 7.59
CA PRO A 10 -0.94 9.67 6.32
C PRO A 10 -0.13 8.85 5.30
N PRO A 11 0.90 8.06 5.70
CA PRO A 11 1.58 7.16 4.78
C PRO A 11 0.70 6.03 4.24
N GLU A 12 -0.22 5.51 5.04
CA GLU A 12 -1.17 4.48 4.59
C GLU A 12 -2.20 5.05 3.62
N LEU A 13 -2.63 6.30 3.82
CA LEU A 13 -3.48 7.00 2.86
C LEU A 13 -2.79 7.15 1.50
N ASP A 14 -1.50 7.55 1.46
CA ASP A 14 -0.73 7.61 0.20
C ASP A 14 -0.63 6.22 -0.49
N ILE A 15 -0.45 5.14 0.29
CA ILE A 15 -0.45 3.78 -0.25
C ILE A 15 -1.82 3.42 -0.85
N ILE A 16 -2.91 3.76 -0.15
CA ILE A 16 -4.28 3.53 -0.61
C ILE A 16 -4.54 4.31 -1.90
N ASP A 17 -4.23 5.61 -1.93
CA ASP A 17 -4.44 6.47 -3.10
C ASP A 17 -3.69 5.92 -4.33
N ARG A 18 -2.45 5.45 -4.14
CA ARG A 18 -1.68 4.81 -5.21
C ARG A 18 -2.27 3.48 -5.64
N ALA A 19 -2.79 2.68 -4.71
CA ALA A 19 -3.42 1.41 -5.03
C ALA A 19 -4.69 1.64 -5.86
N VAL A 20 -5.50 2.64 -5.50
CA VAL A 20 -6.68 3.07 -6.27
C VAL A 20 -6.27 3.51 -7.67
N ALA A 21 -5.33 4.46 -7.80
CA ALA A 21 -4.87 4.93 -9.10
C ALA A 21 -4.27 3.81 -9.98
N THR A 22 -3.66 2.79 -9.36
CA THR A 22 -3.14 1.62 -10.08
C THR A 22 -4.29 0.72 -10.55
N ALA A 23 -5.32 0.54 -9.73
CA ALA A 23 -6.51 -0.23 -10.08
C ALA A 23 -7.31 0.43 -11.22
N ASP A 24 -7.50 1.74 -11.17
CA ASP A 24 -8.16 2.50 -12.24
C ASP A 24 -7.42 2.32 -13.58
N ARG A 25 -6.09 2.42 -13.57
CA ARG A 25 -5.28 2.15 -14.76
C ARG A 25 -5.41 0.71 -15.25
N ALA A 26 -5.55 -0.26 -14.35
CA ALA A 26 -5.76 -1.65 -14.74
C ALA A 26 -7.10 -1.82 -15.46
N GLU A 27 -8.14 -1.09 -15.04
CA GLU A 27 -9.43 -1.04 -15.72
C GLU A 27 -9.31 -0.43 -17.12
N ASP A 28 -8.62 0.70 -17.26
CA ASP A 28 -8.36 1.33 -18.57
C ASP A 28 -7.66 0.35 -19.53
N VAL A 29 -6.63 -0.35 -19.06
CA VAL A 29 -5.87 -1.33 -19.88
C VAL A 29 -6.75 -2.52 -20.28
N ARG A 30 -7.64 -2.99 -19.40
CA ARG A 30 -8.62 -4.03 -19.74
C ARG A 30 -9.63 -3.55 -20.77
N GLY A 31 -10.11 -2.31 -20.65
CA GLY A 31 -10.96 -1.69 -21.66
C GLY A 31 -10.29 -1.63 -23.04
N LEU A 32 -9.01 -1.22 -23.10
CA LEU A 32 -8.23 -1.25 -24.33
C LEU A 32 -8.03 -2.67 -24.89
N TYR A 33 -7.82 -3.66 -24.01
CA TYR A 33 -7.72 -5.05 -24.41
C TYR A 33 -9.02 -5.53 -25.08
N ASP A 34 -10.16 -5.22 -24.49
CA ASP A 34 -11.46 -5.62 -25.02
C ASP A 34 -11.76 -4.94 -26.37
N VAL A 35 -11.41 -3.66 -26.50
CA VAL A 35 -11.51 -2.92 -27.77
C VAL A 35 -10.62 -3.55 -28.85
N GLU A 36 -9.35 -3.80 -28.56
CA GLU A 36 -8.42 -4.43 -29.52
C GLU A 36 -8.90 -5.83 -29.90
N ARG A 37 -9.39 -6.61 -28.92
CA ARG A 37 -9.91 -7.97 -29.13
C ARG A 37 -11.14 -8.00 -30.01
N ALA A 38 -12.01 -6.99 -29.92
CA ALA A 38 -13.20 -6.85 -30.75
C ALA A 38 -12.89 -6.30 -32.16
N GLY A 39 -11.76 -5.60 -32.31
CA GLY A 39 -11.32 -4.99 -33.57
C GLY A 39 -10.36 -5.87 -34.38
N GLU A 40 -9.16 -5.35 -34.65
CA GLU A 40 -8.13 -6.03 -35.46
C GLU A 40 -7.56 -7.29 -34.78
N ALA A 41 -7.72 -7.42 -33.46
CA ALA A 41 -7.25 -8.55 -32.65
C ALA A 41 -5.76 -8.87 -32.87
N ARG A 42 -4.91 -7.83 -32.97
CA ARG A 42 -3.47 -8.04 -33.21
C ARG A 42 -2.85 -8.71 -32.01
N MET A 43 -2.39 -9.95 -32.19
CA MET A 43 -1.86 -10.76 -31.09
C MET A 43 -0.74 -10.07 -30.31
N THR A 44 0.16 -9.35 -30.99
CA THR A 44 1.27 -8.65 -30.34
C THR A 44 0.80 -7.52 -29.43
N VAL A 45 -0.31 -6.87 -29.75
CA VAL A 45 -0.93 -5.82 -28.91
C VAL A 45 -1.67 -6.47 -27.74
N LEU A 46 -2.48 -7.50 -28.01
CA LEU A 46 -3.22 -8.22 -26.97
C LEU A 46 -2.30 -8.84 -25.91
N VAL A 47 -1.17 -9.43 -26.32
CA VAL A 47 -0.19 -9.99 -25.38
C VAL A 47 0.42 -8.90 -24.50
N LYS A 48 0.74 -7.72 -25.07
CA LYS A 48 1.29 -6.59 -24.31
C LYS A 48 0.27 -6.04 -23.30
N LEU A 49 -0.96 -5.81 -23.72
CA LEU A 49 -2.05 -5.33 -22.85
C LEU A 49 -2.33 -6.33 -21.73
N SER A 50 -2.37 -7.64 -22.03
CA SER A 50 -2.54 -8.68 -21.02
C SER A 50 -1.36 -8.77 -20.04
N ALA A 51 -0.13 -8.55 -20.50
CA ALA A 51 1.03 -8.49 -19.62
C ALA A 51 0.98 -7.29 -18.68
N GLU A 52 0.60 -6.12 -19.20
CA GLU A 52 0.44 -4.88 -18.43
C GLU A 52 -0.65 -5.01 -17.37
N ALA A 53 -1.83 -5.55 -17.73
CA ALA A 53 -2.92 -5.77 -16.78
C ALA A 53 -2.48 -6.63 -15.58
N ARG A 54 -1.75 -7.72 -15.83
CA ARG A 54 -1.20 -8.58 -14.76
C ARG A 54 -0.13 -7.89 -13.92
N ALA A 55 0.67 -7.02 -14.52
CA ALA A 55 1.67 -6.24 -13.79
C ALA A 55 1.01 -5.25 -12.84
N LEU A 56 -0.04 -4.56 -13.29
CA LEU A 56 -0.83 -3.64 -12.48
C LEU A 56 -1.57 -4.39 -11.35
N ASP A 57 -2.16 -5.56 -11.64
CA ASP A 57 -2.79 -6.40 -10.62
C ASP A 57 -1.82 -6.79 -9.51
N LYS A 58 -0.61 -7.22 -9.88
CA LYS A 58 0.45 -7.49 -8.90
C LYS A 58 0.81 -6.23 -8.11
N GLN A 59 0.93 -5.09 -8.77
CA GLN A 59 1.28 -3.84 -8.10
C GLN A 59 0.21 -3.39 -7.08
N VAL A 60 -1.07 -3.59 -7.37
CA VAL A 60 -2.16 -3.35 -6.40
C VAL A 60 -1.98 -4.25 -5.18
N VAL A 61 -1.74 -5.55 -5.38
CA VAL A 61 -1.49 -6.49 -4.27
C VAL A 61 -0.25 -6.08 -3.47
N ASP A 62 0.82 -5.68 -4.13
CA ASP A 62 2.08 -5.25 -3.50
C ASP A 62 1.92 -3.94 -2.70
N LEU A 63 1.02 -3.04 -3.13
CA LEU A 63 0.69 -1.81 -2.39
C LEU A 63 -0.17 -2.12 -1.18
N VAL A 64 -1.28 -2.86 -1.37
CA VAL A 64 -2.21 -3.20 -0.29
C VAL A 64 -1.53 -4.04 0.79
N SER A 65 -0.59 -4.93 0.42
CA SER A 65 0.18 -5.73 1.39
C SER A 65 1.08 -4.92 2.32
N ARG A 66 1.32 -3.63 2.02
CA ARG A 66 2.09 -2.71 2.88
C ARG A 66 1.25 -2.03 3.94
N LEU A 67 -0.07 -2.14 3.88
CA LEU A 67 -0.96 -1.58 4.89
C LEU A 67 -0.86 -2.42 6.18
N GLU A 68 -0.72 -1.75 7.32
CA GLU A 68 -0.60 -2.42 8.62
C GLU A 68 -1.96 -2.46 9.31
N PHE A 69 -2.69 -3.56 9.14
CA PHE A 69 -3.97 -3.76 9.82
C PHE A 69 -3.74 -4.12 11.30
N GLY A 70 -3.78 -3.12 12.20
CA GLY A 70 -3.67 -3.34 13.65
C GLY A 70 -2.97 -2.22 14.41
N VAL A 71 -2.41 -2.53 15.58
CA VAL A 71 -1.76 -1.54 16.49
C VAL A 71 -0.38 -1.07 15.99
N GLY A 72 -0.11 -1.24 14.70
CA GLY A 72 1.19 -1.01 14.05
C GLY A 72 2.24 -2.07 14.40
N ARG A 73 3.31 -2.12 13.62
CA ARG A 73 4.47 -2.99 13.87
C ARG A 73 5.10 -2.63 15.23
N PRO A 74 5.36 -3.61 16.12
CA PRO A 74 6.02 -3.34 17.39
C PRO A 74 7.37 -2.66 17.12
N LYS A 75 7.61 -1.53 17.79
CA LYS A 75 8.86 -0.77 17.67
C LYS A 75 10.04 -1.72 17.86
N SER A 76 11.06 -1.59 17.01
CA SER A 76 12.28 -2.41 17.14
C SER A 76 12.85 -2.29 18.55
N ALA A 77 13.37 -3.39 19.11
CA ALA A 77 13.92 -3.42 20.46
C ALA A 77 14.97 -2.32 20.70
N ARG A 78 15.72 -1.94 19.65
CA ARG A 78 16.68 -0.83 19.66
C ARG A 78 15.99 0.53 19.88
N HIS A 79 14.90 0.81 19.17
CA HIS A 79 14.15 2.06 19.33
C HIS A 79 13.44 2.15 20.67
N VAL A 80 12.93 1.03 21.18
CA VAL A 80 12.33 0.95 22.52
C VAL A 80 13.39 1.25 23.59
N LYS A 81 14.55 0.60 23.53
CA LYS A 81 15.67 0.86 24.47
C LYS A 81 16.13 2.32 24.43
N ALA A 82 16.30 2.90 23.25
CA ALA A 82 16.69 4.30 23.11
C ALA A 82 15.61 5.27 23.63
N GLY A 83 14.33 4.93 23.48
CA GLY A 83 13.22 5.68 24.08
C GLY A 83 13.28 5.65 25.61
N ILE A 84 13.36 4.46 26.20
CA ILE A 84 13.42 4.25 27.66
C ILE A 84 14.61 5.01 28.26
N ALA A 85 15.80 4.89 27.66
CA ALA A 85 17.00 5.58 28.15
C ALA A 85 16.83 7.12 28.17
N ARG A 86 16.23 7.69 27.13
CA ARG A 86 15.96 9.14 27.06
C ARG A 86 14.94 9.59 28.11
N HIS A 87 13.88 8.82 28.33
CA HIS A 87 12.88 9.14 29.36
C HIS A 87 13.46 9.01 30.77
N ALA A 88 14.28 7.99 31.04
CA ALA A 88 14.97 7.81 32.31
C ALA A 88 15.92 8.98 32.62
N LEU A 89 16.73 9.41 31.64
CA LEU A 89 17.59 10.59 31.76
C LEU A 89 16.81 11.89 32.03
N LYS A 90 15.63 12.03 31.42
CA LYS A 90 14.77 13.20 31.62
C LYS A 90 14.13 13.21 33.02
N ALA A 91 13.77 12.03 33.54
CA ALA A 91 13.25 11.89 34.91
C ALA A 91 14.31 12.22 35.97
N VAL A 92 15.56 11.78 35.77
CA VAL A 92 16.67 12.11 36.69
C VAL A 92 16.94 13.62 36.73
N LYS A 93 16.87 14.31 35.58
CA LYS A 93 17.02 15.77 35.51
C LYS A 93 15.85 16.56 36.11
N ALA A 94 14.70 15.94 36.33
CA ALA A 94 13.53 16.61 36.91
C ALA A 94 13.47 16.49 38.45
N VAL A 95 14.34 15.64 39.03
CA VAL A 95 14.42 15.38 40.48
C VAL A 95 15.61 16.11 41.12
N ASN A 96 16.56 16.60 40.31
CA ASN A 96 17.64 17.51 40.72
C ASN A 96 17.30 18.95 40.34
#